data_AF-A0A263CUU3-F1
#
_entry.id   AF-A0A263CUU3-F1
#
_cell.length_a   1.000
_cell.length_b   1.000
_cell.length_c   1.000
_cell.angle_alpha   90.00
_cell.angle_beta   90.00
_cell.angle_gamma   90.00
#
_symmetry.space_group_name_H-M   'P 1'
#
loop_
_entity.id
_entity.type
_entity.pdbx_description
1 polymer ?
#
loop_
_entity_poly.entity_id
_entity_poly.type
_entity_poly.pdbx_seq_one_letter_code
_entity_poly.pdbx_strand_id
1 'polypeptide(L)'
;MVIDPRRWPVAPEQAGGGLSIIAHRPPVPAGVGRNVLAQDRHARAEIDLAHCTSCRATLVHQIRTDPAYRRLGYARALLTVARIRGRDHTWSTMATAHTTQP
;
A
#
# COMPACT_ATOMS: atom_id res chain seq x y z
N MET A 1 17.66 17.80 -4.14
CA MET A 1 16.32 17.34 -4.57
C MET A 1 15.33 17.66 -3.46
N VAL A 2 14.50 18.70 -3.62
CA VAL A 2 13.47 19.04 -2.63
C VAL A 2 12.23 18.22 -2.96
N ILE A 3 11.81 17.35 -2.03
CA ILE A 3 10.57 16.59 -2.15
C ILE A 3 9.46 17.48 -1.59
N ASP A 4 8.61 18.05 -2.45
CA ASP A 4 7.41 18.79 -2.04
C ASP A 4 6.24 17.80 -1.85
N PRO A 5 5.79 17.55 -0.61
CA PRO A 5 4.72 16.59 -0.34
C PRO A 5 3.36 16.99 -0.95
N ARG A 6 3.15 18.27 -1.26
CA ARG A 6 1.91 18.76 -1.90
C ARG A 6 1.82 18.39 -3.37
N ARG A 7 2.96 18.02 -3.98
CA ARG A 7 3.04 17.57 -5.38
C ARG A 7 3.04 16.05 -5.49
N TRP A 8 2.82 15.32 -4.40
CA TRP A 8 2.78 13.87 -4.45
C TRP A 8 1.58 13.43 -5.31
N PRO A 9 1.77 12.56 -6.31
CA PRO A 9 0.66 12.01 -7.06
C PRO A 9 -0.39 11.39 -6.12
N VAL A 10 -1.65 11.73 -6.34
CA VAL A 10 -2.80 11.15 -5.63
C VAL A 10 -3.46 10.04 -6.44
N ALA A 11 -3.00 9.82 -7.67
CA ALA A 11 -3.44 8.74 -8.55
C ALA A 11 -2.30 8.25 -9.47
N PRO A 12 -2.32 6.98 -9.95
CA PRO A 12 -1.26 6.40 -10.77
C PRO A 12 -0.92 7.23 -12.00
N GLU A 13 -1.93 7.75 -12.71
CA GLU A 13 -1.80 8.52 -13.94
C GLU A 13 -1.04 9.84 -13.75
N GLN A 14 -0.96 10.34 -12.51
CA GLN A 14 -0.22 11.53 -12.14
C GLN A 14 1.24 11.25 -11.78
N ALA A 15 1.63 9.98 -11.69
CA ALA A 15 3.03 9.62 -11.49
C ALA A 15 3.87 10.07 -12.71
N GLY A 16 5.11 10.51 -12.45
CA GLY A 16 6.08 10.73 -13.51
C GLY A 16 6.46 9.42 -14.22
N GLY A 17 7.38 9.51 -15.19
CA GLY A 17 8.06 8.31 -15.69
C GLY A 17 8.86 7.65 -14.56
N GLY A 18 8.87 6.31 -14.51
CA GLY A 18 9.54 5.54 -13.47
C GLY A 18 8.61 5.03 -12.36
N LEU A 19 9.20 4.73 -11.20
CA LEU A 19 8.52 4.11 -10.05
C LEU A 19 8.05 5.17 -9.04
N SER A 20 6.79 5.07 -8.63
CA SER A 20 6.17 5.94 -7.63
C SER A 20 5.33 5.13 -6.64
N ILE A 21 5.32 5.54 -5.38
CA ILE A 21 4.39 4.99 -4.37
C ILE A 21 3.40 6.10 -4.01
N ILE A 22 2.12 5.82 -4.21
CA ILE A 22 0.99 6.72 -3.97
C ILE A 22 0.24 6.22 -2.74
N ALA A 23 -0.18 7.14 -1.87
CA ALA A 23 -0.89 6.80 -0.66
C ALA A 23 -2.27 7.44 -0.62
N HIS A 24 -3.30 6.61 -0.65
CA HIS A 24 -4.69 6.99 -0.48
C HIS A 24 -5.06 6.83 0.98
N ARG A 25 -5.37 7.95 1.65
CA ARG A 25 -5.88 7.93 3.01
C ARG A 25 -7.32 7.41 3.01
N PRO A 26 -7.71 6.65 4.04
CA PRO A 26 -9.11 6.30 4.22
C PRO A 26 -9.96 7.55 4.47
N PRO A 27 -11.25 7.55 4.09
CA PRO A 27 -12.16 8.66 4.35
C PRO A 27 -12.53 8.80 5.83
N VAL A 28 -12.30 7.75 6.64
CA VAL A 28 -12.60 7.71 8.07
C VAL A 28 -11.36 7.30 8.89
N PRO A 29 -11.22 7.79 10.14
CA PRO A 29 -10.18 7.34 11.05
C PRO A 29 -10.19 5.82 11.23
N ALA A 30 -9.01 5.21 11.27
CA ALA A 30 -8.84 3.75 11.32
C ALA A 30 -9.51 2.96 10.17
N GLY A 31 -10.00 3.64 9.12
CA GLY A 31 -10.49 3.00 7.91
C GLY A 31 -9.38 2.37 7.07
N VAL A 32 -9.79 1.64 6.03
CA VAL A 32 -8.87 0.99 5.09
C VAL A 32 -8.37 2.00 4.07
N GLY A 33 -7.10 2.38 4.18
CA GLY A 33 -6.36 3.12 3.17
C GLY A 33 -5.68 2.18 2.17
N ARG A 34 -5.06 2.76 1.15
CA ARG A 34 -4.36 2.02 0.10
C ARG A 34 -3.03 2.68 -0.24
N ASN A 35 -1.97 1.87 -0.36
CA ASN A 35 -0.76 2.31 -1.06
C ASN A 35 -0.67 1.62 -2.41
N VAL A 36 -0.41 2.38 -3.46
CA VAL A 36 -0.24 1.89 -4.83
C VAL A 36 1.19 2.11 -5.27
N LEU A 37 1.83 1.07 -5.78
CA LEU A 37 3.08 1.20 -6.53
C LEU A 37 2.72 1.34 -8.00
N ALA A 38 2.95 2.53 -8.52
CA ALA A 38 2.77 2.87 -9.92
C ALA A 38 4.13 2.82 -10.64
N GLN A 39 4.16 2.23 -11.83
CA GLN A 39 5.28 2.28 -12.74
C GLN A 39 4.79 2.85 -14.07
N ASP A 40 5.43 3.91 -14.54
CA ASP A 40 5.11 4.57 -15.81
C ASP A 40 3.61 4.85 -15.91
N ARG A 41 3.06 5.50 -14.87
CA ARG A 41 1.64 5.87 -14.72
C ARG A 41 0.62 4.75 -14.54
N HIS A 42 1.06 3.51 -14.39
CA HIS A 42 0.17 2.35 -14.22
C HIS A 42 0.34 1.70 -12.87
N ALA A 43 -0.76 1.40 -12.18
CA ALA A 43 -0.73 0.60 -10.96
C ALA A 43 -0.23 -0.83 -11.26
N ARG A 44 0.87 -1.23 -10.62
CA ARG A 44 1.45 -2.58 -10.77
C ARG A 44 1.31 -3.43 -9.51
N ALA A 45 1.22 -2.78 -8.36
CA ALA A 45 0.92 -3.43 -7.10
C ALA A 45 0.20 -2.48 -6.16
N GLU A 46 -0.54 -3.03 -5.21
CA GLU A 46 -1.23 -2.27 -4.18
C GLU A 46 -1.35 -3.06 -2.88
N ILE A 47 -1.43 -2.33 -1.77
CA ILE A 47 -1.65 -2.87 -0.44
C ILE A 47 -2.77 -2.08 0.24
N ASP A 48 -3.76 -2.80 0.75
CA ASP A 48 -4.87 -2.24 1.53
C ASP A 48 -4.55 -2.43 3.03
N LEU A 49 -4.61 -1.35 3.80
CA LEU A 49 -4.16 -1.29 5.19
C LEU A 49 -5.15 -0.49 6.04
N ALA A 50 -5.47 -0.97 7.23
CA ALA A 50 -6.07 -0.15 8.27
C ALA A 50 -5.03 0.19 9.33
N HIS A 51 -4.84 1.47 9.62
CA HIS A 51 -3.95 1.95 10.68
C HIS A 51 -4.78 2.60 11.79
N CYS A 52 -4.78 2.01 12.99
CA CYS A 52 -5.30 2.66 14.18
C CYS A 52 -4.14 3.31 14.94
N THR A 53 -4.02 4.64 14.86
CA THR A 53 -2.97 5.38 15.55
C THR A 53 -3.14 5.37 17.07
N SER A 54 -4.38 5.47 17.57
CA SER A 54 -4.65 5.45 19.02
C SER A 54 -4.37 4.07 19.64
N CYS A 55 -4.73 3.01 18.93
CA CYS A 55 -4.50 1.63 19.35
C CYS A 55 -3.06 1.15 19.08
N ARG A 56 -2.28 1.90 18.30
CA ARG A 56 -0.98 1.46 17.73
C ARG A 56 -1.09 0.08 17.07
N ALA A 57 -2.09 -0.09 16.19
CA ALA A 57 -2.32 -1.34 15.49
C ALA A 57 -2.39 -1.11 13.98
N THR A 58 -1.88 -2.07 13.21
CA THR A 58 -1.98 -2.10 11.75
C THR A 58 -2.50 -3.45 11.29
N LEU A 59 -3.56 -3.44 10.49
CA LEU A 59 -4.10 -4.61 9.82
C LEU A 59 -3.79 -4.52 8.32
N VAL A 60 -3.11 -5.54 7.80
CA VAL A 60 -2.97 -5.74 6.35
C VAL A 60 -4.20 -6.49 5.87
N HIS A 61 -5.03 -5.82 5.07
CA HIS A 61 -6.22 -6.44 4.49
C HIS A 61 -5.86 -7.36 3.34
N GLN A 62 -5.06 -6.84 2.39
CA GLN A 62 -4.65 -7.59 1.22
C GLN A 62 -3.49 -6.89 0.51
N ILE A 63 -2.70 -7.68 -0.22
CA ILE A 63 -1.68 -7.18 -1.14
C ILE A 63 -1.97 -7.81 -2.49
N ARG A 64 -2.06 -6.98 -3.52
CA ARG A 64 -2.24 -7.41 -4.90
C ARG A 64 -1.03 -6.96 -5.72
N THR A 65 -0.57 -7.83 -6.61
CA THR A 65 0.49 -7.52 -7.57
C THR A 65 0.10 -8.13 -8.90
N ASP A 66 0.15 -7.32 -9.94
CA ASP A 66 -0.03 -7.75 -11.31
C ASP A 66 0.85 -8.99 -11.58
N PRO A 67 0.29 -10.10 -12.11
CA PRO A 67 1.03 -11.32 -12.39
C PRO A 67 2.36 -11.11 -13.10
N ALA A 68 2.43 -10.18 -14.05
CA ALA A 68 3.66 -9.88 -14.81
C ALA A 68 4.78 -9.26 -13.95
N TYR A 69 4.44 -8.70 -12.79
CA TYR A 69 5.35 -8.00 -11.89
C TYR A 69 5.56 -8.74 -10.55
N ARG A 70 5.08 -9.97 -10.46
CA ARG A 70 5.37 -10.84 -9.30
C ARG A 70 6.86 -11.15 -9.23
N ARG A 71 7.36 -11.44 -8.03
CA ARG A 71 8.77 -11.76 -7.73
C ARG A 71 9.77 -10.62 -8.01
N LEU A 72 9.32 -9.43 -8.41
CA LEU A 72 10.16 -8.22 -8.53
C LEU A 72 10.27 -7.41 -7.23
N GLY A 73 9.74 -7.93 -6.13
CA GLY A 73 9.82 -7.27 -4.82
C GLY A 73 8.80 -6.16 -4.58
N TYR A 74 7.83 -5.93 -5.48
CA TYR A 74 6.85 -4.83 -5.35
C TYR A 74 6.00 -4.93 -4.08
N ALA A 75 5.50 -6.13 -3.76
CA ALA A 75 4.80 -6.39 -2.50
C ALA A 75 5.68 -6.09 -1.27
N ARG A 76 6.98 -6.42 -1.34
CA ARG A 76 7.94 -6.15 -0.26
C ARG A 76 8.18 -4.66 -0.10
N ALA A 77 8.33 -3.92 -1.20
CA ALA A 77 8.49 -2.46 -1.18
C ALA A 77 7.26 -1.78 -0.53
N LEU A 78 6.06 -2.20 -0.92
CA LEU A 78 4.80 -1.70 -0.33
C LEU A 78 4.71 -1.99 1.17
N LEU A 79 5.07 -3.21 1.61
CA LEU A 79 5.15 -3.57 3.02
C LEU A 79 6.20 -2.76 3.78
N THR A 80 7.35 -2.48 3.18
CA THR A 80 8.39 -1.64 3.82
C THR A 80 7.87 -0.22 4.02
N VAL A 81 7.22 0.38 3.03
CA VAL A 81 6.61 1.71 3.19
C VAL A 81 5.51 1.71 4.24
N ALA A 82 4.67 0.68 4.27
CA ALA A 82 3.68 0.51 5.33
C ALA A 82 4.33 0.45 6.71
N ARG A 83 5.40 -0.34 6.86
CA ARG A 83 6.14 -0.49 8.12
C ARG A 83 6.75 0.80 8.62
N ILE A 84 7.27 1.64 7.72
CA ILE A 84 7.80 2.96 8.11
C ILE A 84 6.69 3.83 8.73
N ARG A 85 5.46 3.74 8.23
CA ARG A 85 4.31 4.53 8.74
C ARG A 85 3.74 4.01 10.05
N GLY A 86 3.80 2.70 10.28
CA GLY A 86 3.34 2.05 11.50
C GLY A 86 4.49 1.42 12.30
N ARG A 87 5.61 2.13 12.43
CA ARG A 87 6.86 1.60 13.00
C ARG A 87 6.66 0.97 14.37
N ASP A 88 5.84 1.60 15.20
CA ASP A 88 5.58 1.19 16.58
C ASP A 88 4.20 0.51 16.75
N HIS A 89 3.62 0.04 15.64
CA HIS A 89 2.33 -0.65 15.67
C HIS A 89 2.51 -2.15 15.86
N THR A 90 1.52 -2.80 16.49
CA THR A 90 1.31 -4.24 16.39
C THR A 90 0.75 -4.57 15.01
N TRP A 91 1.28 -5.60 14.35
CA TRP A 91 0.94 -5.95 12.97
C TRP A 91 0.13 -7.25 12.91
N SER A 92 -0.98 -7.20 12.19
CA SER A 92 -1.81 -8.36 11.90
C SER A 92 -2.15 -8.43 10.41
N THR A 93 -2.49 -9.62 9.94
CA THR A 93 -3.06 -9.83 8.60
C THR A 93 -4.51 -10.28 8.74
N MET A 94 -5.35 -9.94 7.78
CA MET A 94 -6.69 -10.52 7.73
C MET A 94 -6.57 -12.04 7.52
N ALA A 95 -7.40 -12.81 8.22
CA ALA A 95 -7.50 -14.24 7.98
C ALA A 95 -7.93 -14.47 6.52
N THR A 96 -7.17 -15.26 5.78
CA THR A 96 -7.57 -15.68 4.44
C THR A 96 -8.64 -16.75 4.59
N ALA A 97 -9.82 -16.54 3.99
CA ALA A 97 -10.77 -17.62 3.82
C ALA A 97 -10.12 -18.69 2.93
N HIS A 98 -9.93 -19.89 3.45
CA HIS A 98 -9.42 -21.02 2.68
C HIS A 98 -10.59 -21.57 1.85
N THR A 99 -10.93 -20.91 0.73
CA THR A 99 -11.88 -21.48 -0.22
C THR A 99 -11.17 -22.57 -1.00
N THR A 100 -11.30 -23.81 -0.52
CA THR A 100 -11.00 -25.01 -1.30
C THR A 100 -12.00 -25.04 -2.46
N GLN A 101 -11.57 -24.62 -3.64
CA GLN A 101 -12.39 -24.68 -4.84
C GLN A 101 -12.40 -26.16 -5.32
N PRO A 102 -13.57 -26.78 -5.52
CA PRO A 102 -13.70 -28.17 -5.97
C PRO A 102 -13.23 -28.38 -7.41
#